data_AF-A0A1C6NR85-F1
#
_entry.id   AF-A0A1C6NR85-F1
#
_cell.length_a   1.000
_cell.length_b   1.000
_cell.length_c   1.000
_cell.angle_alpha   90.00
_cell.angle_beta   90.00
_cell.angle_gamma   90.00
#
_symmetry.space_group_name_H-M   'P 1'
#
loop_
_entity.id
_entity.type
_entity.pdbx_description
1 polymer ?
#
loop_
_entity_poly.entity_id
_entity_poly.type
_entity_poly.pdbx_seq_one_letter_code
_entity_poly.pdbx_strand_id
1 'polypeptide(L)'
;MIKGVDVSSYQPSDYSTKGLDFVFIKITEGTSYTNPKWVDQRQTARDAELVTGFYHFARSGSMKAQADYFMSKINLVRGDMLVLDWEDSAVSNAEKDSWIKYVQEKRPNTRVLLYCNTNFWLNHDTTSFAGDGLWIAHYNGKPGKPGIKHPWRFHQYTDDPIDTNLAKFDTRAELREWTRK
;
A
#
# COMPACT_ATOMS: atom_id res chain seq x y z
N MET A 1 4.77 15.13 9.27
CA MET A 1 3.89 14.13 8.61
C MET A 1 3.35 14.74 7.34
N ILE A 2 3.47 13.99 6.24
CA ILE A 2 3.01 14.40 4.92
C ILE A 2 1.72 13.64 4.57
N LYS A 3 0.95 14.18 3.61
CA LYS A 3 -0.39 13.67 3.27
C LYS A 3 -0.38 12.93 1.95
N GLY A 4 -1.19 11.89 1.86
CA GLY A 4 -1.43 11.16 0.61
C GLY A 4 -2.83 10.58 0.59
N VAL A 5 -3.16 9.92 -0.51
CA VAL A 5 -4.42 9.17 -0.68
C VAL A 5 -4.10 7.78 -1.19
N ASP A 6 -5.10 6.92 -1.20
CA ASP A 6 -5.06 5.71 -2.01
C ASP A 6 -6.29 5.64 -2.93
N VAL A 7 -6.10 5.05 -4.11
CA VAL A 7 -7.10 5.03 -5.18
C VAL A 7 -7.23 3.64 -5.78
N SER A 8 -8.43 3.36 -6.24
CA SER A 8 -8.79 2.12 -6.94
C SER A 8 -9.66 2.43 -8.15
N SER A 9 -10.32 1.41 -8.71
CA SER A 9 -11.30 1.63 -9.78
C SER A 9 -12.51 2.47 -9.36
N TYR A 10 -12.76 2.66 -8.06
CA TYR A 10 -13.85 3.49 -7.55
C TYR A 10 -13.59 4.99 -7.77
N GLN A 11 -12.33 5.42 -7.71
CA GLN A 11 -11.94 6.80 -7.97
C GLN A 11 -11.73 7.04 -9.47
N PRO A 12 -11.86 8.28 -9.94
CA PRO A 12 -11.53 8.63 -11.32
C PRO A 12 -10.03 8.49 -11.59
N SER A 13 -9.65 8.46 -12.87
CA SER A 13 -8.23 8.42 -13.27
C SER A 13 -7.51 9.72 -12.89
N ASP A 14 -8.20 10.85 -13.04
CA ASP A 14 -7.73 12.23 -12.79
C ASP A 14 -8.10 12.73 -11.38
N TYR A 15 -7.93 11.88 -10.36
CA TYR A 15 -8.17 12.28 -8.98
C TYR A 15 -7.36 13.53 -8.58
N SER A 16 -7.91 14.33 -7.66
CA SER A 16 -7.24 15.55 -7.21
C SER A 16 -5.91 15.26 -6.52
N THR A 17 -4.83 15.87 -7.00
CA THR A 17 -3.47 15.74 -6.43
C THR A 17 -3.09 16.92 -5.52
N LYS A 18 -4.01 17.87 -5.31
CA LYS A 18 -3.73 19.11 -4.60
C LYS A 18 -3.34 18.86 -3.14
N GLY A 19 -2.12 19.26 -2.77
CA GLY A 19 -1.60 19.11 -1.42
C GLY A 19 -1.33 17.66 -1.01
N LEU A 20 -1.14 16.77 -1.98
CA LEU A 20 -0.68 15.40 -1.76
C LEU A 20 0.83 15.30 -2.00
N ASP A 21 1.49 14.44 -1.24
CA ASP A 21 2.91 14.11 -1.36
C ASP A 21 3.16 12.69 -1.85
N PHE A 22 2.18 11.81 -1.65
CA PHE A 22 2.23 10.42 -2.09
C PHE A 22 0.85 9.87 -2.43
N VAL A 23 0.85 8.73 -3.12
CA VAL A 23 -0.37 7.97 -3.43
C VAL A 23 -0.09 6.46 -3.46
N PHE A 24 -1.05 5.66 -3.01
CA PHE A 24 -1.08 4.21 -3.30
C PHE A 24 -2.16 3.89 -4.33
N ILE A 25 -1.86 3.07 -5.33
CA ILE A 25 -2.77 2.78 -6.44
C ILE A 25 -3.04 1.28 -6.52
N LYS A 26 -4.31 0.86 -6.52
CA LYS A 26 -4.70 -0.54 -6.71
C LYS A 26 -4.27 -1.00 -8.09
N ILE A 27 -3.55 -2.11 -8.18
CA ILE A 27 -3.24 -2.71 -9.48
C ILE A 27 -4.03 -4.00 -9.68
N THR A 28 -3.99 -4.91 -8.73
CA THR A 28 -4.58 -6.25 -8.88
C THR A 28 -5.31 -6.72 -7.63
N GLU A 29 -6.16 -7.72 -7.82
CA GLU A 29 -6.81 -8.47 -6.76
C GLU A 29 -6.87 -9.95 -7.16
N GLY A 30 -6.46 -10.85 -6.27
CA GLY A 30 -6.36 -12.26 -6.61
C GLY A 30 -5.45 -12.51 -7.82
N THR A 31 -5.80 -13.50 -8.64
CA THR A 31 -5.01 -13.87 -9.84
C THR A 31 -5.64 -13.41 -11.16
N SER A 32 -6.75 -12.67 -11.12
CA SER A 32 -7.56 -12.39 -12.30
C SER A 32 -7.92 -10.91 -12.47
N TYR A 33 -8.21 -10.18 -11.40
CA TYR A 33 -8.64 -8.80 -11.51
C TYR A 33 -7.45 -7.85 -11.67
N THR A 34 -7.55 -6.93 -12.64
CA THR A 34 -6.66 -5.78 -12.77
C THR A 34 -7.51 -4.50 -12.78
N ASN A 35 -7.15 -3.50 -11.98
CA ASN A 35 -7.83 -2.21 -11.95
C ASN A 35 -7.73 -1.52 -13.33
N PRO A 36 -8.83 -1.33 -14.08
CA PRO A 36 -8.74 -0.80 -15.45
C PRO A 36 -8.21 0.63 -15.53
N LYS A 37 -8.20 1.38 -14.41
CA LYS A 37 -7.77 2.78 -14.35
C LYS A 37 -6.31 2.96 -13.92
N TRP A 38 -5.61 1.90 -13.51
CA TRP A 38 -4.34 2.05 -12.80
C TRP A 38 -3.25 2.76 -13.63
N VAL A 39 -3.26 2.58 -14.95
CA VAL A 39 -2.27 3.20 -15.85
C VAL A 39 -2.41 4.72 -15.84
N ASP A 40 -3.64 5.20 -16.01
CA ASP A 40 -3.93 6.64 -16.03
C ASP A 40 -3.80 7.25 -14.63
N GLN A 41 -4.24 6.53 -13.59
CA GLN A 41 -4.03 6.95 -12.19
C GLN A 41 -2.54 7.11 -11.87
N ARG A 42 -1.70 6.19 -12.36
CA ARG A 42 -0.25 6.31 -12.23
C ARG A 42 0.26 7.52 -13.00
N GLN A 43 -0.24 7.78 -14.20
CA GLN A 43 0.16 8.96 -14.97
C GLN A 43 -0.16 10.25 -14.21
N THR A 44 -1.37 10.38 -13.67
CA THR A 44 -1.76 11.50 -12.78
C THR A 44 -0.82 11.65 -11.59
N ALA A 45 -0.42 10.55 -10.96
CA ALA A 45 0.56 10.59 -9.88
C ALA A 45 1.93 11.12 -10.32
N ARG A 46 2.41 10.69 -11.50
CA ARG A 46 3.72 11.10 -12.02
C ARG A 46 3.74 12.55 -12.46
N ASP A 47 2.68 13.01 -13.12
CA ASP A 47 2.57 14.41 -13.56
C ASP A 47 2.53 15.39 -12.38
N ALA A 48 2.00 14.96 -11.24
CA ALA A 48 2.01 15.71 -9.99
C ALA A 48 3.25 15.45 -9.11
N GLU A 49 4.24 14.70 -9.62
CA GLU A 49 5.47 14.31 -8.93
C GLU A 49 5.23 13.68 -7.54
N LEU A 50 4.17 12.90 -7.38
CA LEU A 50 3.87 12.20 -6.14
C LEU A 50 4.80 11.00 -5.96
N VAL A 51 5.15 10.68 -4.71
CA VAL A 51 5.75 9.37 -4.41
C VAL A 51 4.69 8.30 -4.59
N THR A 52 4.95 7.31 -5.43
CA THR A 52 3.94 6.34 -5.86
C THR A 52 4.20 4.97 -5.23
N GLY A 53 3.16 4.39 -4.66
CA GLY A 53 3.12 2.98 -4.32
C GLY A 53 1.99 2.27 -5.06
N PHE A 54 2.11 0.96 -5.16
CA PHE A 54 1.15 0.09 -5.83
C PHE A 54 0.71 -1.00 -4.87
N TYR A 55 -0.58 -1.29 -4.83
CA TYR A 55 -1.10 -2.33 -3.92
C TYR A 55 -1.83 -3.46 -4.65
N HIS A 56 -1.77 -4.62 -4.02
CA HIS A 56 -2.43 -5.85 -4.41
C HIS A 56 -3.37 -6.28 -3.29
N PHE A 57 -4.66 -6.43 -3.60
CA PHE A 57 -5.65 -6.96 -2.65
C PHE A 57 -5.56 -8.49 -2.61
N ALA A 58 -5.16 -9.04 -1.46
CA ALA A 58 -4.95 -10.46 -1.27
C ALA A 58 -6.28 -11.23 -1.22
N ARG A 59 -6.33 -12.37 -1.91
CA ARG A 59 -7.41 -13.37 -1.80
C ARG A 59 -6.84 -14.72 -1.38
N SER A 60 -7.65 -15.61 -0.82
CA SER A 60 -7.17 -16.97 -0.55
C SER A 60 -6.69 -17.68 -1.82
N GLY A 61 -5.71 -18.57 -1.68
CA GLY A 61 -5.11 -19.32 -2.80
C GLY A 61 -3.61 -19.11 -2.93
N SER A 62 -3.05 -19.33 -4.13
CA SER A 62 -1.59 -19.30 -4.32
C SER A 62 -1.03 -17.87 -4.21
N MET A 63 -0.37 -17.58 -3.09
CA MET A 63 0.32 -16.31 -2.86
C MET A 63 1.40 -16.03 -3.89
N LYS A 64 2.13 -17.07 -4.31
CA LYS A 64 3.13 -16.94 -5.37
C LYS A 64 2.49 -16.51 -6.69
N ALA A 65 1.38 -17.15 -7.09
CA ALA A 65 0.69 -16.81 -8.32
C ALA A 65 0.12 -15.37 -8.29
N GLN A 66 -0.40 -14.95 -7.13
CA GLN A 66 -0.87 -13.57 -6.92
C GLN A 66 0.26 -12.55 -7.00
N ALA A 67 1.40 -12.82 -6.36
CA ALA A 67 2.58 -11.96 -6.43
C ALA A 67 3.14 -11.85 -7.86
N ASP A 68 3.24 -12.98 -8.57
CA ASP A 68 3.68 -13.01 -9.97
C ASP A 68 2.71 -12.23 -10.86
N TYR A 69 1.39 -12.40 -10.65
CA TYR A 69 0.37 -11.66 -11.38
C TYR A 69 0.49 -10.15 -11.15
N PHE A 70 0.57 -9.72 -9.89
CA PHE A 70 0.76 -8.32 -9.53
C PHE A 70 2.01 -7.70 -10.16
N MET A 71 3.17 -8.37 -10.02
CA MET A 71 4.43 -7.90 -10.57
C MET A 71 4.47 -7.90 -12.10
N SER A 72 3.68 -8.77 -12.77
CA SER A 72 3.59 -8.79 -14.24
C SER A 72 2.95 -7.54 -14.83
N LYS A 73 2.16 -6.78 -14.04
CA LYS A 73 1.48 -5.56 -14.50
C LYS A 73 2.34 -4.32 -14.41
N ILE A 74 3.41 -4.35 -13.60
CA ILE A 74 4.11 -3.14 -13.18
C ILE A 74 5.51 -3.14 -13.77
N ASN A 75 5.82 -2.11 -14.56
CA ASN A 75 7.20 -1.73 -14.83
C ASN A 75 7.63 -0.70 -13.76
N LEU A 76 8.36 -1.17 -12.76
CA LEU A 76 8.78 -0.37 -11.61
C LEU A 76 9.84 0.65 -11.99
N VAL A 77 9.77 1.83 -11.39
CA VAL A 77 10.86 2.81 -11.38
C VAL A 77 11.45 2.95 -9.98
N ARG A 78 12.70 3.43 -9.90
CA ARG A 78 13.39 3.61 -8.62
C ARG A 78 12.58 4.55 -7.72
N GLY A 79 12.32 4.11 -6.49
CA GLY A 79 11.55 4.87 -5.51
C GLY A 79 10.06 4.50 -5.45
N ASP A 80 9.60 3.56 -6.28
CA ASP A 80 8.28 2.96 -6.13
C ASP A 80 8.20 2.04 -4.91
N MET A 81 6.99 1.87 -4.38
CA MET A 81 6.68 0.95 -3.29
C MET A 81 5.66 -0.10 -3.74
N LEU A 82 5.74 -1.29 -3.16
CA LEU A 82 4.77 -2.36 -3.32
C LEU A 82 4.08 -2.63 -1.99
N VAL A 83 2.79 -2.91 -2.00
CA VAL A 83 2.00 -3.15 -0.79
C VAL A 83 1.13 -4.40 -0.98
N LEU A 84 1.16 -5.29 0.02
CA LEU A 84 0.11 -6.29 0.20
C LEU A 84 -1.02 -5.70 1.02
N ASP A 85 -2.22 -5.63 0.45
CA ASP A 85 -3.44 -5.30 1.17
C ASP A 85 -4.07 -6.60 1.68
N TRP A 86 -4.07 -6.77 3.01
CA TRP A 86 -4.56 -7.96 3.71
C TRP A 86 -5.76 -7.62 4.59
N GLU A 87 -6.94 -7.81 4.02
CA GLU A 87 -8.24 -7.65 4.70
C GLU A 87 -9.17 -8.86 4.51
N ASP A 88 -8.72 -9.88 3.77
CA ASP A 88 -9.44 -11.13 3.58
C ASP A 88 -9.04 -12.15 4.66
N SER A 89 -9.99 -12.51 5.52
CA SER A 89 -9.76 -13.45 6.64
C SER A 89 -9.52 -14.89 6.18
N ALA A 90 -9.76 -15.20 4.90
CA ALA A 90 -9.39 -16.47 4.30
C ALA A 90 -7.89 -16.54 3.93
N VAL A 91 -7.18 -15.41 3.92
CA VAL A 91 -5.72 -15.36 3.78
C VAL A 91 -5.11 -15.47 5.18
N SER A 92 -4.34 -16.53 5.42
CA SER A 92 -3.69 -16.77 6.70
C SER A 92 -2.46 -15.87 6.91
N ASN A 93 -2.01 -15.81 8.17
CA ASN A 93 -0.74 -15.18 8.54
C ASN A 93 0.44 -15.69 7.71
N ALA A 94 0.54 -17.02 7.51
CA ALA A 94 1.62 -17.65 6.76
C ALA A 94 1.56 -17.28 5.28
N GLU A 95 0.37 -17.19 4.70
CA GLU A 95 0.17 -16.74 3.32
C GLU A 95 0.61 -15.27 3.16
N LYS A 96 0.10 -14.37 4.01
CA LYS A 96 0.52 -12.96 4.04
C LYS A 96 2.04 -12.81 4.13
N ASP A 97 2.67 -13.51 5.08
CA ASP A 97 4.12 -13.53 5.25
C ASP A 97 4.86 -14.01 4.00
N SER A 98 4.39 -15.10 3.42
CA SER A 98 5.02 -15.73 2.25
C SER A 98 4.96 -14.82 1.03
N TRP A 99 3.86 -14.11 0.82
CA TRP A 99 3.71 -13.16 -0.28
C TRP A 99 4.72 -12.02 -0.14
N ILE A 100 4.79 -11.39 1.03
CA ILE A 100 5.69 -10.25 1.28
C ILE A 100 7.15 -10.68 1.08
N LYS A 101 7.55 -11.82 1.67
CA LYS A 101 8.92 -12.35 1.55
C LYS A 101 9.26 -12.66 0.09
N TYR A 102 8.34 -13.26 -0.65
CA TYR A 102 8.53 -13.58 -2.06
C TYR A 102 8.69 -12.33 -2.93
N VAL A 103 7.87 -11.29 -2.71
CA VAL A 103 8.01 -10.02 -3.44
C VAL A 103 9.32 -9.32 -3.09
N GLN A 104 9.76 -9.34 -1.82
CA GLN A 104 11.06 -8.81 -1.43
C GLN A 104 12.23 -9.54 -2.10
N GLU A 105 12.15 -10.87 -2.22
CA GLU A 105 13.14 -11.67 -2.94
C GLU A 105 13.22 -11.29 -4.43
N LYS A 106 12.07 -11.11 -5.09
CA LYS A 106 12.02 -10.77 -6.52
C LYS A 106 12.32 -9.30 -6.81
N ARG A 107 12.11 -8.41 -5.85
CA ARG A 107 12.30 -6.95 -5.97
C ARG A 107 13.15 -6.41 -4.81
N PRO A 108 14.43 -6.81 -4.70
CA PRO A 108 15.26 -6.50 -3.53
C PRO A 108 15.51 -5.00 -3.33
N ASN A 109 15.45 -4.22 -4.42
CA ASN A 109 15.66 -2.76 -4.43
C ASN A 109 14.34 -1.98 -4.35
N THR A 110 13.24 -2.62 -3.93
CA THR A 110 11.92 -2.01 -3.82
C THR A 110 11.38 -2.25 -2.42
N ARG A 111 10.78 -1.23 -1.81
CA ARG A 111 10.12 -1.37 -0.49
C ARG A 111 8.84 -2.19 -0.65
N VAL A 112 8.66 -3.20 0.21
CA VAL A 112 7.45 -4.02 0.25
C VAL A 112 6.79 -3.87 1.62
N LEU A 113 5.55 -3.41 1.63
CA LEU A 113 4.81 -3.07 2.84
C LEU A 113 3.60 -3.99 3.02
N LEU A 114 3.08 -4.01 4.25
CA LEU A 114 1.77 -4.57 4.57
C LEU A 114 0.79 -3.44 4.82
N TYR A 115 -0.40 -3.54 4.22
CA TYR A 115 -1.60 -2.83 4.63
C TYR A 115 -2.57 -3.78 5.33
N CYS A 116 -3.16 -3.30 6.43
CA CYS A 116 -4.33 -3.90 7.08
C CYS A 116 -4.99 -2.89 8.04
N ASN A 117 -6.21 -3.17 8.50
CA ASN A 117 -6.84 -2.40 9.57
C ASN A 117 -6.39 -2.85 10.98
N THR A 118 -6.72 -2.05 11.99
CA THR A 118 -6.33 -2.35 13.40
C THR A 118 -6.90 -3.64 13.95
N ASN A 119 -8.07 -4.09 13.49
CA ASN A 119 -8.61 -5.37 13.91
C ASN A 119 -7.76 -6.53 13.38
N PHE A 120 -7.40 -6.49 12.09
CA PHE A 120 -6.47 -7.47 11.51
C PHE A 120 -5.14 -7.44 12.25
N TRP A 121 -4.54 -6.27 12.44
CA TRP A 121 -3.25 -6.14 13.10
C TRP A 121 -3.23 -6.63 14.55
N LEU A 122 -4.27 -6.33 15.34
CA LEU A 122 -4.27 -6.61 16.79
C LEU A 122 -4.86 -7.98 17.14
N ASN A 123 -5.80 -8.48 16.35
CA ASN A 123 -6.60 -9.65 16.71
C ASN A 123 -6.43 -10.83 15.74
N HIS A 124 -5.97 -10.59 14.51
CA HIS A 124 -5.82 -11.64 13.50
C HIS A 124 -4.35 -11.96 13.21
N ASP A 125 -3.49 -10.95 13.16
CA ASP A 125 -2.06 -11.12 12.97
C ASP A 125 -1.41 -11.67 14.25
N THR A 126 -0.58 -12.70 14.08
CA THR A 126 0.16 -13.36 15.16
C THR A 126 1.68 -13.36 14.92
N THR A 127 2.13 -12.73 13.83
CA THR A 127 3.54 -12.76 13.37
C THR A 127 4.25 -11.43 13.53
N SER A 128 3.48 -10.34 13.63
CA SER A 128 3.91 -8.93 13.55
C SER A 128 4.79 -8.61 12.34
N PHE A 129 4.74 -9.43 11.28
CA PHE A 129 5.58 -9.24 10.11
C PHE A 129 4.90 -8.33 9.09
N ALA A 130 5.51 -7.17 8.82
CA ALA A 130 4.98 -6.12 7.93
C ALA A 130 5.94 -5.75 6.78
N GLY A 131 6.95 -6.58 6.50
CA GLY A 131 7.97 -6.27 5.50
C GLY A 131 8.81 -5.04 5.87
N ASP A 132 8.99 -4.11 4.92
CA ASP A 132 9.71 -2.84 5.11
C ASP A 132 8.88 -1.78 5.86
N GLY A 133 7.58 -1.98 6.06
CA GLY A 133 6.74 -1.02 6.79
C GLY A 133 5.26 -1.39 6.86
N LEU A 134 4.62 -0.98 7.95
CA LEU A 134 3.18 -1.12 8.15
C LEU A 134 2.42 0.14 7.69
N TRP A 135 1.44 -0.05 6.83
CA TRP A 135 0.37 0.88 6.52
C TRP A 135 -0.89 0.42 7.27
N ILE A 136 -1.29 1.18 8.30
CA ILE A 136 -2.38 0.78 9.20
C ILE A 136 -3.63 1.63 8.93
N ALA A 137 -4.80 1.00 8.84
CA ALA A 137 -6.08 1.71 8.78
C ALA A 137 -6.74 1.81 10.17
N HIS A 138 -7.11 3.03 10.58
CA HIS A 138 -7.94 3.25 11.77
C HIS A 138 -8.69 4.59 11.72
N TYR A 139 -10.00 4.54 11.54
CA TYR A 139 -10.84 5.74 11.40
C TYR A 139 -11.38 6.21 12.75
N ASN A 140 -10.48 6.66 13.63
CA ASN A 140 -10.79 7.02 15.02
C ASN A 140 -10.88 8.54 15.28
N GLY A 141 -10.89 9.35 14.21
CA GLY A 141 -10.88 10.82 14.31
C GLY A 141 -9.57 11.42 14.84
N LYS A 142 -8.48 10.64 14.94
CA LYS A 142 -7.17 11.08 15.42
C LYS A 142 -6.06 10.80 14.38
N PRO A 143 -5.95 11.64 13.33
CA PRO A 143 -4.93 11.48 12.30
C PRO A 143 -3.52 11.34 12.90
N GLY A 144 -2.76 10.36 12.40
CA GLY A 144 -1.41 10.03 12.88
C GLY A 144 -1.36 9.34 14.25
N LYS A 145 -2.49 8.96 14.83
CA LYS A 145 -2.57 8.21 16.09
C LYS A 145 -3.42 6.93 15.92
N PRO A 146 -2.91 5.91 15.21
CA PRO A 146 -3.65 4.68 14.91
C PRO A 146 -3.92 3.79 16.15
N GLY A 147 -3.44 4.15 17.34
CA GLY A 147 -3.72 3.39 18.56
C GLY A 147 -3.01 2.04 18.67
N ILE A 148 -1.95 1.82 17.86
CA ILE A 148 -1.10 0.63 17.94
C ILE A 148 0.28 0.97 18.51
N LYS A 149 0.93 0.00 19.16
CA LYS A 149 2.30 0.15 19.70
C LYS A 149 3.39 -0.09 18.66
N HIS A 150 3.13 -0.96 17.67
CA HIS A 150 4.11 -1.31 16.66
C HIS A 150 4.47 -0.09 15.78
N PRO A 151 5.74 0.06 15.35
CA PRO A 151 6.10 1.07 14.38
C PRO A 151 5.25 0.98 13.10
N TRP A 152 4.73 2.11 12.66
CA TRP A 152 3.99 2.25 11.40
C TRP A 152 4.65 3.33 10.53
N ARG A 153 4.45 3.23 9.23
CA ARG A 153 4.96 4.16 8.21
C ARG A 153 3.85 5.02 7.62
N PHE A 154 2.69 4.41 7.38
CA PHE A 154 1.52 5.06 6.84
C PHE A 154 0.29 4.79 7.72
N HIS A 155 -0.59 5.76 7.85
CA HIS A 155 -1.85 5.65 8.59
C HIS A 155 -3.00 6.17 7.72
N GLN A 156 -3.88 5.27 7.29
CA GLN A 156 -5.15 5.63 6.65
C GLN A 156 -6.13 5.99 7.77
N TYR A 157 -6.54 7.25 7.82
CA TYR A 157 -7.25 7.79 8.99
C TYR A 157 -8.71 8.19 8.70
N THR A 158 -9.12 8.15 7.43
CA THR A 158 -10.51 8.38 6.97
C THR A 158 -10.68 7.83 5.56
N ASP A 159 -11.91 7.45 5.23
CA ASP A 159 -12.41 7.01 3.92
C ASP A 159 -13.31 8.05 3.22
N ASP A 160 -13.63 9.17 3.87
CA ASP A 160 -14.55 10.18 3.38
C ASP A 160 -13.84 11.54 3.10
N PRO A 161 -14.03 12.14 1.91
CA PRO A 161 -14.69 11.61 0.71
C PRO A 161 -13.83 10.61 -0.08
N ILE A 162 -12.58 10.41 0.34
CA ILE A 162 -11.60 9.49 -0.23
C ILE A 162 -10.68 9.00 0.88
N ASP A 163 -10.20 7.77 0.76
CA ASP A 163 -9.18 7.22 1.63
C ASP A 163 -7.96 8.14 1.71
N THR A 164 -7.75 8.71 2.91
CA THR A 164 -6.71 9.70 3.16
C THR A 164 -5.72 9.19 4.19
N ASN A 165 -4.44 9.43 3.88
CA ASN A 165 -3.31 8.84 4.55
C ASN A 165 -2.36 9.90 5.09
N LEU A 166 -1.71 9.59 6.21
CA LEU A 166 -0.52 10.29 6.68
C LEU A 166 0.69 9.36 6.62
N ALA A 167 1.80 9.87 6.10
CA ALA A 167 3.09 9.20 6.20
C ALA A 167 3.94 9.84 7.29
N LYS A 168 4.65 9.00 8.06
CA LYS A 168 5.51 9.41 9.18
C LYS A 168 6.88 9.93 8.71
N PHE A 169 6.84 10.97 7.88
CA PHE A 169 7.98 11.75 7.36
C PHE A 169 7.65 13.24 7.48
N ASP A 170 8.68 14.08 7.58
CA ASP A 170 8.48 15.53 7.69
C ASP A 170 8.33 16.18 6.31
N THR A 171 8.96 15.60 5.29
CA THR A 171 8.89 16.12 3.92
C THR A 171 8.72 15.02 2.87
N ARG A 172 8.23 15.40 1.68
CA ARG A 172 8.20 14.52 0.49
C ARG A 172 9.60 14.03 0.11
N ALA A 173 10.62 14.86 0.30
CA ALA A 173 12.00 14.52 -0.01
C ALA A 173 12.52 13.38 0.87
N GLU A 174 12.21 13.40 2.17
CA GLU A 174 12.55 12.29 3.08
C GLU A 174 11.85 10.99 2.70
N LEU A 175 10.56 11.06 2.32
CA LEU A 175 9.86 9.89 1.82
C LEU A 175 10.52 9.36 0.53
N ARG A 176 10.83 10.24 -0.43
CA ARG A 176 11.52 9.86 -1.67
C ARG A 176 12.88 9.20 -1.41
N GLU A 177 13.62 9.68 -0.43
CA GLU A 177 14.91 9.08 -0.08
C GLU A 177 14.72 7.71 0.58
N TRP A 178 13.77 7.58 1.50
CA TRP A 178 13.47 6.32 2.16
C TRP A 178 13.04 5.20 1.19
N THR A 179 12.31 5.54 0.12
CA THR A 179 11.88 4.55 -0.89
C THR A 179 13.00 4.08 -1.82
N ARG A 180 14.13 4.79 -1.89
CA ARG A 180 15.29 4.46 -2.73
C ARG A 180 16.20 3.43 -2.06
N LYS A 181 15.62 2.27 -1.71
CA LYS A 181 16.33 1.11 -1.17
C LYS A 181 17.56 0.73 -2.02
#